data_AF-A0A2H9L3Z1-F1
#
_entry.id   AF-A0A2H9L3Z1-F1
#
_cell.length_a   1.000
_cell.length_b   1.000
_cell.length_c   1.000
_cell.angle_alpha   90.00
_cell.angle_beta   90.00
_cell.angle_gamma   90.00
#
_symmetry.space_group_name_H-M   'P 1'
#
loop_
_entity.id
_entity.type
_entity.pdbx_description
1 polymer ?
#
loop_
_entity_poly.entity_id
_entity_poly.type
_entity_poly.pdbx_seq_one_letter_code
_entity_poly.pdbx_strand_id
1 'polypeptide(L)'
;MIKAFIIGKVGRDNYITFEGFETGQAREKRELKKSSKKALETFNSHCVDSFSIASELSNVKPNFNIKIVDDTYRPTRRKLHDTQPKKGNIRKKYSTGNFKGIRKGTICEFGQIVGGTKNNVWIRNSDNKRIGKDIKKISWLSHNFKLKEGSIPPTNKLGGILEQVL
;
A
#
# COMPACT_ATOMS: atom_id res chain seq x y z
N MET A 1 -16.98 -27.00 10.48
CA MET A 1 -17.90 -26.93 11.62
C MET A 1 -18.12 -25.44 11.90
N ILE A 2 -19.26 -24.88 11.47
CA ILE A 2 -19.50 -23.42 11.52
C ILE A 2 -19.88 -23.07 12.97
N LYS A 3 -19.06 -22.25 13.64
CA LYS A 3 -19.37 -21.71 14.97
C LYS A 3 -20.15 -20.39 14.82
N ALA A 4 -21.36 -20.40 15.38
CA ALA A 4 -22.24 -19.29 15.71
C ALA A 4 -22.82 -18.43 14.55
N PHE A 5 -24.15 -18.48 14.46
CA PHE A 5 -25.01 -17.61 13.66
C PHE A 5 -25.13 -16.23 14.31
N ILE A 6 -25.21 -15.19 13.50
CA ILE A 6 -25.33 -13.77 13.91
C ILE A 6 -26.73 -13.54 14.51
N ILE A 7 -26.80 -13.09 15.76
CA ILE A 7 -28.01 -12.54 16.39
C ILE A 7 -27.62 -11.24 17.09
N GLY A 8 -27.92 -10.09 16.50
CA GLY A 8 -27.90 -8.79 17.21
C GLY A 8 -27.22 -7.64 16.48
N LYS A 9 -27.46 -6.41 16.95
CA LYS A 9 -26.96 -5.14 16.38
C LYS A 9 -25.44 -5.04 16.41
N VAL A 10 -24.87 -4.37 15.39
CA VAL A 10 -23.43 -4.10 15.23
C VAL A 10 -22.83 -3.53 16.53
N GLY A 11 -22.06 -4.37 17.20
CA GLY A 11 -21.38 -4.15 18.48
C GLY A 11 -20.31 -5.23 18.63
N ARG A 12 -19.48 -5.17 19.69
CA ARG A 12 -18.44 -6.19 19.93
C ARG A 12 -19.00 -7.61 19.97
N ASP A 13 -20.28 -7.81 20.23
CA ASP A 13 -20.85 -9.16 20.38
C ASP A 13 -21.07 -9.92 19.05
N ASN A 14 -20.68 -9.35 17.89
CA ASN A 14 -20.84 -9.94 16.55
C ASN A 14 -19.51 -10.20 15.81
N TYR A 15 -18.49 -10.71 16.50
CA TYR A 15 -17.30 -11.22 15.83
C TYR A 15 -17.32 -12.75 15.76
N ILE A 16 -16.85 -13.28 14.63
CA ILE A 16 -16.49 -14.68 14.52
C ILE A 16 -14.97 -14.74 14.52
N THR A 17 -14.41 -15.37 15.55
CA THR A 17 -12.97 -15.59 15.66
C THR A 17 -12.62 -16.91 15.01
N PHE A 18 -11.57 -16.89 14.20
CA PHE A 18 -10.99 -18.08 13.59
C PHE A 18 -9.62 -18.31 14.19
N GLU A 19 -9.35 -19.56 14.55
CA GLU A 19 -8.02 -19.98 14.97
C GLU A 19 -7.08 -20.10 13.76
N GLY A 20 -5.77 -20.09 14.01
CA GLY A 20 -4.76 -20.15 12.95
C GLY A 20 -4.89 -21.42 12.07
N PHE A 21 -5.24 -22.56 12.68
CA PHE A 21 -5.43 -23.82 11.94
C PHE A 21 -6.72 -23.82 11.11
N GLU A 22 -7.79 -23.17 11.60
CA GLU A 22 -9.07 -23.04 10.88
C GLU A 22 -8.88 -22.20 9.61
N THR A 23 -8.05 -21.15 9.70
CA THR A 23 -7.63 -20.36 8.53
C THR A 23 -6.84 -21.21 7.53
N GLY A 24 -6.04 -22.15 8.02
CA GLY A 24 -5.35 -23.16 7.20
C GLY A 24 -6.31 -24.03 6.40
N GLN A 25 -7.28 -24.63 7.08
CA GLN A 25 -8.30 -25.48 6.47
C GLN A 25 -9.18 -24.72 5.47
N ALA A 26 -9.56 -23.49 5.77
CA ALA A 26 -10.36 -22.64 4.88
C ALA A 26 -9.63 -22.31 3.56
N ARG A 27 -8.29 -22.22 3.60
CA ARG A 27 -7.45 -22.06 2.40
C ARG A 27 -7.38 -23.35 1.59
N GLU A 28 -7.15 -24.48 2.24
CA GLU A 28 -7.07 -25.80 1.60
C GLU A 28 -8.37 -26.15 0.87
N LYS A 29 -9.52 -25.92 1.51
CA LYS A 29 -10.87 -26.11 0.93
C LYS A 29 -11.08 -25.34 -0.39
N ARG A 30 -10.38 -24.22 -0.58
CA ARG A 30 -10.50 -23.33 -1.75
C ARG A 30 -9.27 -23.39 -2.66
N GLU A 31 -8.36 -24.31 -2.40
CA GLU A 31 -7.12 -24.50 -3.17
C GLU A 31 -6.23 -23.24 -3.22
N LEU A 32 -6.35 -22.36 -2.24
CA LEU A 32 -5.61 -21.10 -2.19
C LEU A 32 -4.25 -21.29 -1.51
N LYS A 33 -3.17 -21.09 -2.27
CA LYS A 33 -1.80 -21.20 -1.75
C LYS A 33 -1.28 -19.85 -1.27
N LYS A 34 -0.89 -19.79 0.00
CA LYS A 34 -0.19 -18.64 0.57
C LYS A 34 1.25 -18.60 0.05
N SER A 35 1.66 -17.41 -0.39
CA SER A 35 3.04 -17.16 -0.81
C SER A 35 3.97 -17.16 0.41
N SER A 36 5.14 -17.79 0.28
CA SER A 36 6.21 -17.70 1.27
C SER A 36 6.95 -16.35 1.20
N LYS A 37 6.87 -15.65 0.07
CA LYS A 37 7.56 -14.38 -0.18
C LYS A 37 6.67 -13.21 0.23
N LYS A 38 6.81 -12.76 1.49
CA LYS A 38 6.01 -11.67 2.08
C LYS A 38 6.15 -10.30 1.40
N ALA A 39 7.25 -10.08 0.68
CA ALA A 39 7.51 -8.82 -0.03
C ALA A 39 6.86 -8.78 -1.42
N LEU A 40 6.27 -9.88 -1.89
CA LEU A 40 5.56 -9.88 -3.17
C LEU A 40 4.24 -9.14 -3.03
N GLU A 41 4.07 -8.13 -3.87
CA GLU A 41 2.89 -7.32 -4.06
C GLU A 41 1.76 -8.12 -4.79
N THR A 42 1.34 -9.27 -4.23
CA THR A 42 0.34 -10.18 -4.82
C THR A 42 -0.75 -10.58 -3.84
N PHE A 43 -1.93 -10.97 -4.36
CA PHE A 43 -3.07 -11.43 -3.56
C PHE A 43 -2.69 -12.54 -2.58
N ASN A 44 -1.94 -13.54 -3.04
CA ASN A 44 -1.51 -14.69 -2.24
C ASN A 44 -0.56 -14.35 -1.09
N SER A 45 0.07 -13.17 -1.12
CA SER A 45 0.99 -12.72 -0.08
C SER A 45 0.29 -11.90 1.00
N HIS A 46 -0.74 -11.13 0.65
CA HIS A 46 -1.35 -10.13 1.54
C HIS A 46 -2.83 -10.37 1.86
N CYS A 47 -3.62 -10.94 0.93
CA CYS A 47 -5.08 -10.98 1.02
C CYS A 47 -5.65 -12.39 1.17
N VAL A 48 -4.84 -13.44 1.00
CA VAL A 48 -5.32 -14.82 0.99
C VAL A 48 -5.99 -15.24 2.30
N ASP A 49 -5.37 -14.93 3.44
CA ASP A 49 -5.88 -15.39 4.74
C ASP A 49 -7.21 -14.68 5.09
N SER A 50 -7.29 -13.36 4.87
CA SER A 50 -8.50 -12.58 5.12
C SER A 50 -9.64 -12.97 4.17
N PHE A 51 -9.33 -13.20 2.89
CA PHE A 51 -10.31 -13.68 1.92
C PHE A 51 -10.82 -15.08 2.27
N SER A 52 -9.95 -16.02 2.65
CA SER A 52 -10.35 -17.38 2.99
C SER A 52 -11.33 -17.44 4.15
N ILE A 53 -11.12 -16.62 5.18
CA ILE A 53 -12.03 -16.51 6.33
C ILE A 53 -13.34 -15.85 5.92
N ALA A 54 -13.29 -14.72 5.22
CA ALA A 54 -14.50 -14.02 4.77
C ALA A 54 -15.35 -14.90 3.84
N SER A 55 -14.71 -15.75 3.06
CA SER A 55 -15.36 -16.68 2.13
C SER A 55 -16.00 -17.88 2.83
N GLU A 56 -15.74 -18.15 4.12
CA GLU A 56 -16.53 -19.14 4.87
C GLU A 56 -17.95 -18.61 5.17
N LEU A 57 -18.12 -17.30 5.21
CA LEU A 57 -19.41 -16.64 5.45
C LEU A 57 -20.09 -16.22 4.14
N SER A 58 -19.38 -16.23 3.02
CA SER A 58 -19.87 -15.72 1.74
C SER A 58 -19.34 -16.54 0.56
N ASN A 59 -20.21 -16.89 -0.38
CA ASN A 59 -19.84 -17.64 -1.58
C ASN A 59 -19.28 -16.73 -2.69
N VAL A 60 -18.18 -16.05 -2.40
CA VAL A 60 -17.53 -15.11 -3.32
C VAL A 60 -16.29 -15.76 -3.96
N LYS A 61 -16.04 -15.46 -5.24
CA LYS A 61 -14.82 -15.90 -5.94
C LYS A 61 -13.65 -14.94 -5.67
N PRO A 62 -12.41 -15.45 -5.56
CA PRO A 62 -11.25 -14.60 -5.32
C PRO A 62 -11.00 -13.66 -6.50
N ASN A 63 -10.82 -12.37 -6.20
CA ASN A 63 -10.29 -11.41 -7.15
C ASN A 63 -8.78 -11.26 -6.91
N PHE A 64 -7.98 -11.74 -7.86
CA PHE A 64 -6.52 -11.68 -7.77
C PHE A 64 -5.95 -10.31 -8.17
N ASN A 65 -6.76 -9.44 -8.79
CA ASN A 65 -6.35 -8.07 -9.11
C ASN A 65 -6.41 -7.24 -7.83
N ILE A 66 -5.25 -6.99 -7.23
CA ILE A 66 -5.13 -6.16 -6.04
C ILE A 66 -4.58 -4.79 -6.41
N LYS A 67 -5.15 -3.74 -5.81
CA LYS A 67 -4.59 -2.39 -5.84
C LYS A 67 -3.77 -2.19 -4.58
N ILE A 68 -2.52 -1.79 -4.77
CA ILE A 68 -1.58 -1.58 -3.69
C ILE A 68 -1.42 -0.09 -3.51
N VAL A 69 -1.76 0.34 -2.29
CA VAL A 69 -1.69 1.72 -1.86
C VAL A 69 -0.47 1.84 -0.97
N ASP A 70 0.61 2.40 -1.51
CA ASP A 70 1.81 2.65 -0.74
C ASP A 70 1.63 3.91 0.14
N ASP A 71 1.38 3.69 1.43
CA ASP A 71 1.29 4.72 2.47
C ASP A 71 2.61 4.88 3.26
N THR A 72 3.74 4.44 2.70
CA THR A 72 5.05 4.61 3.39
C THR A 72 5.48 6.07 3.55
N TYR A 73 4.77 7.02 2.92
CA TYR A 73 4.95 8.43 3.25
C TYR A 73 4.24 8.79 4.55
N ARG A 74 4.96 8.56 5.65
CA ARG A 74 4.71 9.33 6.86
C ARG A 74 5.42 10.67 6.69
N PRO A 75 4.73 11.82 6.72
CA PRO A 75 5.41 13.10 6.81
C PRO A 75 6.40 13.01 7.97
N THR A 76 7.66 13.39 7.73
CA THR A 76 8.73 13.27 8.72
C THR A 76 8.23 13.81 10.05
N ARG A 77 8.07 12.95 11.06
CA ARG A 77 7.59 13.40 12.37
C ARG A 77 8.60 14.41 12.91
N ARG A 78 8.08 15.48 13.52
CA ARG A 78 8.89 16.54 14.13
C ARG A 78 9.96 15.89 15.01
N LYS A 79 11.24 16.04 14.65
CA LYS A 79 12.33 15.67 15.55
C LYS A 79 12.51 16.83 16.52
N LEU A 80 12.33 16.57 17.81
CA LEU A 80 12.60 17.53 18.89
C LEU A 80 14.06 18.04 18.84
N HIS A 81 14.96 17.24 18.25
CA HIS A 81 16.41 17.47 18.14
C HIS A 81 16.93 17.92 16.76
N ASP A 82 16.06 18.38 15.85
CA ASP A 82 16.49 19.18 14.67
C ASP A 82 17.03 20.59 15.09
N THR A 83 17.28 20.75 16.39
CA THR A 83 17.56 21.93 17.19
C THR A 83 19.04 22.14 17.51
N GLN A 84 19.95 21.23 17.10
CA GLN A 84 21.39 21.48 17.21
C GLN A 84 21.73 22.72 16.37
N PRO A 85 22.05 23.87 17.00
CA PRO A 85 22.36 25.07 16.25
C PRO A 85 23.61 24.81 15.42
N LYS A 86 23.67 25.40 14.22
CA LYS A 86 24.94 25.45 13.49
C LYS A 86 25.94 26.32 14.25
N LYS A 87 27.23 26.19 13.89
CA LYS A 87 28.29 27.12 14.32
C LYS A 87 27.78 28.56 14.21
N GLY A 88 27.76 29.29 15.34
CA GLY A 88 27.18 30.62 15.44
C GLY A 88 25.75 30.72 16.02
N ASN A 89 25.21 29.66 16.65
CA ASN A 89 23.88 29.66 17.29
C ASN A 89 22.69 29.90 16.35
N ILE A 90 22.90 29.79 15.03
CA ILE A 90 21.83 30.01 14.04
C ILE A 90 21.02 28.72 13.90
N ARG A 91 19.74 28.79 14.27
CA ARG A 91 18.76 27.73 13.99
C ARG A 91 18.39 27.79 12.51
N LYS A 92 18.46 26.65 11.81
CA LYS A 92 17.90 26.55 10.45
C LYS A 92 16.38 26.73 10.53
N LYS A 93 15.82 27.54 9.63
CA LYS A 93 14.37 27.62 9.44
C LYS A 93 13.85 26.22 9.11
N TYR A 94 12.89 25.74 9.92
CA TYR A 94 12.36 24.39 9.78
C TYR A 94 11.81 24.20 8.37
N SER A 95 12.04 23.02 7.78
CA SER A 95 11.44 22.72 6.49
C SER A 95 9.93 22.58 6.71
N THR A 96 9.14 23.52 6.22
CA THR A 96 7.68 23.40 6.24
C THR A 96 7.29 22.09 5.55
N GLY A 97 6.28 21.39 6.09
CA GLY A 97 5.72 20.18 5.47
C GLY A 97 5.18 20.41 4.05
N ASN A 98 5.15 21.69 3.63
CA ASN A 98 4.81 22.14 2.29
C ASN A 98 5.98 22.95 1.69
N PHE A 99 6.13 22.91 0.37
CA PHE A 99 7.01 23.76 -0.41
C PHE A 99 6.17 24.49 -1.47
N LYS A 100 6.14 25.83 -1.42
CA LYS A 100 5.32 26.67 -2.33
C LYS A 100 3.86 26.20 -2.48
N GLY A 101 3.22 25.89 -1.35
CA GLY A 101 1.83 25.42 -1.33
C GLY A 101 1.65 23.93 -1.61
N ILE A 102 2.67 23.23 -2.11
CA ILE A 102 2.60 21.79 -2.39
C ILE A 102 3.08 21.00 -1.18
N ARG A 103 2.27 20.04 -0.74
CA ARG A 103 2.63 19.16 0.37
C ARG A 103 3.80 18.24 -0.01
N LYS A 104 4.78 18.11 0.88
CA LYS A 104 5.81 17.07 0.72
C LYS A 104 5.12 15.72 0.80
N GLY A 105 5.55 14.77 -0.04
CA GLY A 105 4.88 13.50 -0.22
C GLY A 105 3.95 13.43 -1.44
N THR A 106 3.54 14.58 -2.00
CA THR A 106 2.79 14.65 -3.26
C THR A 106 3.58 13.97 -4.39
N ILE A 107 2.87 13.26 -5.25
CA ILE A 107 3.42 12.49 -6.36
C ILE A 107 3.24 13.28 -7.66
N CYS A 108 4.31 13.28 -8.46
CA CYS A 108 4.37 13.83 -9.80
C CYS A 108 4.94 12.78 -10.76
N GLU A 109 4.95 13.09 -12.05
CA GLU A 109 5.46 12.20 -13.11
C GLU A 109 6.89 11.67 -12.88
N PHE A 110 7.73 12.41 -12.14
CA PHE A 110 9.12 12.01 -11.87
C PHE A 110 9.30 11.29 -10.53
N GLY A 111 8.23 11.07 -9.76
CA GLY A 111 8.25 10.45 -8.45
C GLY A 111 7.71 11.35 -7.35
N GLN A 112 8.26 11.21 -6.15
CA GLN A 112 7.67 11.80 -4.95
C GLN A 112 8.41 13.05 -4.46
N ILE A 113 7.70 14.12 -4.14
CA ILE A 113 8.32 15.36 -3.66
C ILE A 113 8.80 15.20 -2.22
N VAL A 114 10.07 15.56 -1.98
CA VAL A 114 10.68 15.60 -0.65
C VAL A 114 10.97 17.03 -0.16
N GLY A 115 10.81 18.01 -1.03
CA GLY A 115 10.89 19.43 -0.70
C GLY A 115 11.34 20.27 -1.89
N GLY A 116 11.97 21.41 -1.63
CA GLY A 116 12.48 22.26 -2.69
C GLY A 116 13.28 23.44 -2.15
N THR A 117 13.95 24.14 -3.05
CA THR A 117 14.69 25.38 -2.78
C THR A 117 14.50 26.33 -3.96
N LYS A 118 14.19 27.61 -3.70
CA LYS A 118 13.89 28.62 -4.73
C LYS A 118 12.77 28.13 -5.68
N ASN A 119 13.07 27.88 -6.95
CA ASN A 119 12.13 27.34 -7.94
C ASN A 119 12.30 25.84 -8.18
N ASN A 120 13.31 25.21 -7.58
CA ASN A 120 13.57 23.78 -7.78
C ASN A 120 12.87 22.95 -6.71
N VAL A 121 12.15 21.93 -7.16
CA VAL A 121 11.57 20.86 -6.35
C VAL A 121 12.53 19.68 -6.32
N TRP A 122 12.72 19.12 -5.14
CA TRP A 122 13.47 17.89 -4.92
C TRP A 122 12.50 16.71 -4.92
N ILE A 123 12.76 15.75 -5.79
CA ILE A 123 11.92 14.59 -6.04
C ILE A 123 12.74 13.34 -5.78
N ARG A 124 12.15 12.33 -5.14
CA ARG A 124 12.71 11.00 -4.96
C ARG A 124 12.09 10.07 -5.99
N ASN A 125 12.93 9.55 -6.89
CA ASN A 125 12.48 8.70 -7.99
C ASN A 125 12.22 7.25 -7.51
N SER A 126 11.82 6.37 -8.43
CA SER A 126 11.65 4.92 -8.20
C SER A 126 12.89 4.26 -7.62
N ASP A 127 14.08 4.69 -8.04
CA ASP A 127 15.37 4.13 -7.61
C ASP A 127 15.88 4.74 -6.30
N ASN A 128 15.02 5.45 -5.57
CA ASN A 128 15.35 6.15 -4.33
C ASN A 128 16.42 7.26 -4.45
N LYS A 129 16.77 7.69 -5.66
CA LYS A 129 17.67 8.81 -5.93
C LYS A 129 16.92 10.15 -5.87
N ARG A 130 17.62 11.19 -5.40
CA ARG A 130 17.09 12.55 -5.33
C ARG A 130 17.42 13.32 -6.60
N ILE A 131 16.40 13.82 -7.27
CA ILE A 131 16.48 14.59 -8.53
C ILE A 131 15.91 15.99 -8.29
N GLY A 132 16.50 17.01 -8.92
CA GLY A 132 15.99 18.38 -8.91
C GLY A 132 15.27 18.72 -10.22
N LYS A 133 14.09 19.34 -10.13
CA LYS A 133 13.33 19.83 -11.29
C LYS A 133 12.74 21.20 -11.00
N ASP A 134 12.58 22.04 -12.02
CA ASP A 134 11.89 23.32 -11.89
C ASP A 134 10.38 23.09 -11.66
N ILE A 135 9.80 23.78 -10.69
CA ILE A 135 8.40 23.63 -10.28
C ILE A 135 7.40 23.88 -11.41
N LYS A 136 7.77 24.72 -12.39
CA LYS A 136 6.93 25.03 -13.55
C LYS A 136 6.87 23.89 -14.57
N LYS A 137 7.79 22.92 -14.50
CA LYS A 137 7.94 21.82 -15.47
C LYS A 137 7.46 20.48 -14.89
N ILE A 138 6.58 20.51 -13.90
CA ILE A 138 6.11 19.31 -13.22
C ILE A 138 4.60 19.20 -13.43
N SER A 139 4.15 18.07 -13.97
CA SER A 139 2.75 17.67 -13.92
C SER A 139 2.42 16.98 -12.59
N TRP A 140 1.29 17.36 -11.98
CA TRP A 140 0.86 16.87 -10.67
C TRP A 140 -0.06 15.66 -10.84
N LEU A 141 0.23 14.55 -10.14
CA LEU A 141 -0.56 13.32 -10.26
C LEU A 141 -1.49 13.09 -9.07
N SER A 142 -0.97 13.14 -7.84
CA SER A 142 -1.80 12.89 -6.65
C SER A 142 -1.18 13.42 -5.37
N HIS A 143 -2.01 13.74 -4.38
CA HIS A 143 -1.57 14.29 -3.10
C HIS A 143 -1.16 13.23 -2.08
N ASN A 144 -1.62 11.98 -2.21
CA ASN A 144 -1.69 11.08 -1.06
C ASN A 144 -1.05 9.70 -1.26
N PHE A 145 -1.16 9.04 -2.42
CA PHE A 145 -0.73 7.64 -2.54
C PHE A 145 -0.15 7.28 -3.90
N LYS A 146 0.87 6.41 -3.89
CA LYS A 146 1.27 5.69 -5.11
C LYS A 146 0.30 4.53 -5.24
N LEU A 147 -0.45 4.54 -6.34
CA LEU A 147 -1.25 3.40 -6.74
C LEU A 147 -0.39 2.52 -7.63
N LYS A 148 -0.33 1.24 -7.31
CA LYS A 148 0.20 0.20 -8.19
C LYS A 148 -0.85 -0.87 -8.37
N GLU A 149 -0.93 -1.40 -9.58
CA GLU A 149 -1.65 -2.64 -9.83
C GLU A 149 -0.70 -3.79 -9.52
N GLY A 150 -1.10 -4.69 -8.60
CA GLY A 150 -0.35 -5.91 -8.32
C GLY A 150 -0.46 -6.88 -9.48
N SER A 151 0.63 -7.59 -9.79
CA SER A 151 0.64 -8.56 -10.88
C SER A 151 -0.09 -9.86 -10.49
N ILE A 152 -0.78 -10.44 -11.47
CA ILE A 152 -1.26 -11.82 -11.42
C ILE A 152 -0.01 -12.71 -11.42
N PRO A 153 0.18 -13.63 -10.45
CA PRO A 153 1.23 -14.62 -10.59
C PRO A 153 0.97 -15.43 -11.87
N PRO A 154 1.98 -15.65 -12.74
CA PRO A 154 1.77 -16.43 -13.94
C PRO A 154 1.20 -17.80 -13.54
N THR A 155 0.00 -18.10 -14.02
CA THR A 155 -0.57 -19.44 -13.93
C THR A 155 0.40 -20.37 -14.64
N ASN A 156 1.15 -21.17 -13.87
CA ASN A 156 1.91 -22.28 -14.43
C ASN A 156 0.95 -23.12 -15.26
N LYS A 157 1.28 -23.28 -16.54
CA LYS A 157 0.58 -24.10 -17.53
C LYS A 157 0.04 -25.38 -16.90
N LEU A 158 -1.28 -25.43 -16.68
CA LEU A 158 -2.05 -26.66 -16.73
C LEU A 158 -2.97 -26.47 -17.93
N GLY A 159 -2.73 -27.30 -18.94
CA GLY A 159 -3.34 -27.20 -20.25
C GLY A 159 -4.86 -27.29 -20.22
N GLY A 160 -5.46 -26.77 -21.28
CA GLY A 160 -6.85 -27.05 -21.64
C GLY A 160 -7.71 -25.80 -21.69
N ILE A 161 -7.83 -25.27 -22.90
CA ILE A 161 -9.00 -24.59 -23.45
C ILE A 161 -9.26 -23.17 -22.91
N LEU A 162 -8.65 -22.20 -23.59
CA LEU A 162 -9.23 -20.87 -23.79
C LEU A 162 -9.45 -20.71 -25.30
N GLU A 163 -10.65 -21.04 -25.76
CA GLU A 163 -11.23 -20.36 -26.92
C GLU A 163 -12.42 -19.53 -26.44
N GLN A 164 -12.26 -18.23 -26.65
CA GLN A 164 -13.29 -17.23 -27.01
C GLN A 164 -14.63 -17.28 -26.29
N VAL A 165 -14.93 -16.22 -25.53
CA VAL A 165 -16.19 -15.48 -25.75
C VAL A 165 -15.92 -13.98 -25.52
N LEU A 166 -16.36 -13.20 -26.50
CA LEU A 166 -16.53 -11.74 -26.51
C LEU A 166 -17.31 -11.22 -25.29
#